data_AF-A0A3N0AD83-F1
#
_entry.id   AF-A0A3N0AD83-F1
#
_cell.length_a   1.000
_cell.length_b   1.000
_cell.length_c   1.000
_cell.angle_alpha   90.00
_cell.angle_beta   90.00
_cell.angle_gamma   90.00
#
_symmetry.space_group_name_H-M   'P 1'
#
loop_
_entity.id
_entity.type
_entity.pdbx_description
1 polymer ?
#
loop_
_entity_poly.entity_id
_entity_poly.type
_entity_poly.pdbx_seq_one_letter_code
_entity_poly.pdbx_strand_id
1 'polypeptide(L)'
;AAMGIDADKLKEAGVMYVGAVPMPAYMTMTGKLQFYQENPGPIENYGQPMDPASIALPHWEPPMEAWPVAAGGFDANPLAEKYPLIVTAGTRRFRVHSYYGQNPLLREMEINEPCVRINPVDAEARGIEDGSYVRLFNDRGHAVAKATFSAGIRPGCLDIDRGWQRSQYLSGCNNDLTSKQIVDWT
;
A
#
# COMPACT_ATOMS: atom_id res chain seq x y z
N ALA A 1 -14.16 21.59 31.75
CA ALA A 1 -13.72 21.78 33.15
C ALA A 1 -13.22 20.50 33.84
N ALA A 2 -13.43 19.28 33.32
CA ALA A 2 -13.24 18.04 34.08
C ALA A 2 -11.78 17.56 34.32
N MET A 3 -10.75 18.19 33.72
CA MET A 3 -9.34 17.84 33.98
C MET A 3 -8.49 18.99 34.55
N GLY A 4 -9.10 20.11 34.94
CA GLY A 4 -8.37 21.24 35.56
C GLY A 4 -7.34 21.95 34.66
N ILE A 5 -7.28 21.61 33.37
CA ILE A 5 -6.42 22.24 32.37
C ILE A 5 -7.21 23.35 31.67
N ASP A 6 -6.67 24.57 31.72
CA ASP A 6 -7.10 25.71 30.91
C ASP A 6 -6.21 25.84 29.66
N ALA A 7 -6.60 26.72 28.75
CA ALA A 7 -5.90 26.89 27.48
C ALA A 7 -4.44 27.33 27.64
N ASP A 8 -4.12 28.07 28.69
CA ASP A 8 -2.77 28.60 28.91
C ASP A 8 -1.84 27.51 29.44
N LYS A 9 -2.31 26.67 30.36
CA LYS A 9 -1.58 25.48 30.80
C LYS A 9 -1.36 24.47 29.69
N LEU A 10 -2.33 24.31 28.78
CA LEU A 10 -2.16 23.42 27.63
C LEU A 10 -1.10 23.97 26.66
N LYS A 11 -1.06 25.28 26.44
CA LYS A 11 -0.01 25.92 25.63
C LYS A 11 1.37 25.76 26.27
N GLU A 12 1.47 25.89 27.59
CA GLU A 12 2.72 25.69 28.32
C GLU A 12 3.19 24.24 28.27
N ALA A 13 2.28 23.28 28.51
CA ALA A 13 2.63 21.86 28.53
C ALA A 13 2.86 21.26 27.13
N GLY A 14 2.24 21.82 26.08
CA GLY A 14 2.34 21.37 24.67
C GLY A 14 1.68 20.02 24.36
N VAL A 15 1.40 19.21 25.38
CA VAL A 15 0.73 17.91 25.29
C VAL A 15 -0.19 17.70 26.49
N MET A 16 -1.20 16.86 26.34
CA MET A 16 -2.11 16.49 27.42
C MET A 16 -2.23 14.98 27.51
N TYR A 17 -1.92 14.42 28.68
CA TYR A 17 -2.16 13.02 28.96
C TYR A 17 -3.65 12.81 29.26
N VAL A 18 -4.30 11.95 28.47
CA VAL A 18 -5.75 11.68 28.57
C VAL A 18 -6.10 10.50 29.48
N GLY A 19 -5.13 9.94 30.22
CA GLY A 19 -5.37 8.81 31.11
C GLY A 19 -5.57 7.48 30.37
N ALA A 20 -5.98 6.46 31.13
CA ALA A 20 -6.42 5.20 30.56
C ALA A 20 -7.77 5.38 29.86
N VAL A 21 -7.81 5.10 28.55
CA VAL A 21 -9.06 5.07 27.79
C VAL A 21 -9.69 3.69 27.99
N PRO A 22 -10.85 3.57 28.67
CA PRO A 22 -11.52 2.28 28.78
C PRO A 22 -11.90 1.79 27.38
N MET A 23 -11.85 0.47 27.15
CA MET A 23 -12.30 -0.06 25.86
C MET A 23 -13.75 0.36 25.63
N PRO A 24 -14.04 1.15 24.59
CA PRO A 24 -15.41 1.56 24.32
C PRO A 24 -16.25 0.33 24.04
N ALA A 25 -17.53 0.37 24.45
CA ALA A 25 -18.48 -0.62 24.02
C ALA A 25 -18.51 -0.67 22.48
N TYR A 26 -18.71 -1.86 21.91
CA TYR A 26 -18.80 -2.00 20.46
C TYR A 26 -20.00 -1.18 19.96
N MET A 27 -19.74 -0.23 19.07
CA MET A 27 -20.74 0.62 18.42
C MET A 27 -21.51 -0.14 17.31
N THR A 28 -21.77 -1.43 17.53
CA THR A 28 -22.55 -2.28 16.62
C THR A 28 -24.00 -2.36 17.12
N MET A 29 -24.94 -2.71 16.23
CA MET A 29 -26.36 -2.86 16.60
C MET A 29 -26.59 -3.92 17.70
N THR A 30 -25.65 -4.85 17.86
CA THR A 30 -25.73 -5.93 18.88
C THR A 30 -24.96 -5.60 20.16
N GLY A 31 -24.20 -4.51 20.20
CA GLY A 31 -23.29 -4.19 21.30
C GLY A 31 -22.11 -5.16 21.45
N LYS A 32 -21.86 -6.02 20.45
CA LYS A 32 -20.83 -7.07 20.46
C LYS A 32 -19.86 -6.91 19.30
N LEU A 33 -18.69 -7.55 19.42
CA LEU A 33 -17.84 -7.85 18.27
C LEU A 33 -18.62 -8.77 17.32
N GLN A 34 -18.64 -8.44 16.03
CA GLN A 34 -19.41 -9.18 15.02
C GLN A 34 -18.45 -9.85 14.03
N PHE A 35 -18.40 -11.19 14.06
CA PHE A 35 -17.86 -11.98 12.96
C PHE A 35 -18.85 -12.06 11.79
N TYR A 36 -20.15 -12.15 12.11
CA TYR A 36 -21.25 -12.14 11.15
C TYR A 36 -22.00 -10.81 11.23
N GLN A 37 -22.29 -10.22 10.08
CA GLN A 37 -23.19 -9.07 9.94
C GLN A 37 -24.44 -9.48 9.17
N GLU A 38 -25.62 -9.29 9.78
CA GLU A 38 -26.91 -9.64 9.17
C GLU A 38 -27.26 -8.77 7.95
N ASN A 39 -26.87 -7.50 7.98
CA ASN A 39 -27.12 -6.55 6.90
C ASN A 39 -25.91 -5.63 6.74
N PRO A 40 -24.78 -6.14 6.20
CA PRO A 40 -23.61 -5.32 6.00
C PRO A 40 -23.90 -4.28 4.92
N GLY A 41 -23.26 -3.12 5.03
CA GLY A 41 -23.43 -2.03 4.09
C GLY A 41 -22.19 -1.14 4.08
N PRO A 42 -21.95 -0.41 2.98
CA PRO A 42 -20.85 0.52 2.94
C PRO A 42 -21.10 1.69 3.90
N ILE A 43 -20.03 2.24 4.47
CA ILE A 43 -20.11 3.48 5.26
C ILE A 43 -20.62 4.63 4.37
N GLU A 44 -20.19 4.65 3.11
CA GLU A 44 -20.60 5.64 2.10
C GLU A 44 -21.21 4.91 0.88
N ASN A 45 -22.47 5.18 0.59
CA ASN A 45 -23.18 4.57 -0.55
C ASN A 45 -23.26 5.56 -1.72
N TYR A 46 -22.45 5.32 -2.75
CA TYR A 46 -22.42 6.05 -4.02
C TYR A 46 -23.23 5.35 -5.12
N GLY A 47 -23.99 4.29 -4.79
CA GLY A 47 -24.69 3.46 -5.76
C GLY A 47 -23.87 2.28 -6.31
N GLN A 48 -22.72 1.99 -5.69
CA GLN A 48 -21.87 0.86 -6.08
C GLN A 48 -22.63 -0.48 -5.98
N PRO A 49 -22.44 -1.40 -6.95
CA PRO A 49 -23.01 -2.74 -6.87
C PRO A 49 -22.42 -3.45 -5.65
N MET A 50 -23.28 -4.11 -4.88
CA MET A 50 -22.90 -4.77 -3.66
C MET A 50 -23.74 -6.03 -3.47
N ASP A 51 -23.06 -7.13 -3.12
CA ASP A 51 -23.70 -8.34 -2.64
C ASP A 51 -23.49 -8.40 -1.10
N PRO A 52 -24.52 -8.12 -0.28
CA PRO A 52 -24.40 -8.22 1.17
C PRO A 52 -23.98 -9.61 1.65
N ALA A 53 -24.34 -10.67 0.92
CA ALA A 53 -23.99 -12.02 1.30
C ALA A 53 -22.48 -12.28 1.17
N SER A 54 -21.80 -11.63 0.22
CA SER A 54 -20.36 -11.80 0.05
C SER A 54 -19.58 -11.20 1.22
N ILE A 55 -19.99 -10.06 1.78
CA ILE A 55 -19.24 -9.38 2.85
C ILE A 55 -19.77 -9.63 4.27
N ALA A 56 -20.78 -10.49 4.44
CA ALA A 56 -21.40 -10.76 5.74
C ALA A 56 -20.47 -11.51 6.73
N LEU A 57 -19.44 -12.21 6.22
CA LEU A 57 -18.44 -12.94 7.00
C LEU A 57 -17.03 -12.67 6.44
N PRO A 58 -15.99 -12.67 7.30
CA PRO A 58 -14.62 -12.79 6.84
C PRO A 58 -14.45 -14.05 5.99
N HIS A 59 -13.97 -13.86 4.77
CA HIS A 59 -13.67 -14.94 3.85
C HIS A 59 -12.41 -14.58 3.07
N TRP A 60 -11.92 -15.56 2.31
CA TRP A 60 -10.77 -15.34 1.44
C TRP A 60 -11.25 -14.89 0.07
N GLU A 61 -10.63 -13.83 -0.44
CA GLU A 61 -10.74 -13.40 -1.84
C GLU A 61 -9.33 -13.33 -2.44
N PRO A 62 -9.15 -13.70 -3.73
CA PRO A 62 -7.88 -13.53 -4.40
C PRO A 62 -7.56 -12.04 -4.58
N PRO A 63 -6.28 -11.65 -4.67
CA PRO A 63 -5.90 -10.33 -5.17
C PRO A 63 -6.55 -10.08 -6.54
N MET A 64 -7.11 -8.88 -6.71
CA MET A 64 -7.88 -8.52 -7.90
C MET A 64 -7.08 -8.61 -9.21
N GLU A 65 -5.76 -8.46 -9.14
CA GLU A 65 -4.90 -8.42 -10.33
C GLU A 65 -3.87 -9.54 -10.34
N ALA A 66 -3.78 -10.21 -11.50
CA ALA A 66 -2.67 -11.08 -11.89
C ALA A 66 -2.25 -12.09 -10.81
N TRP A 67 -3.21 -12.60 -10.02
CA TRP A 67 -2.94 -13.62 -9.01
C TRP A 67 -2.60 -14.97 -9.69
N PRO A 68 -1.40 -15.54 -9.46
CA PRO A 68 -0.87 -16.64 -10.28
C PRO A 68 -1.36 -18.04 -9.89
N VAL A 69 -2.13 -18.18 -8.80
CA VAL A 69 -2.50 -19.51 -8.28
C VAL A 69 -4.00 -19.65 -8.09
N ALA A 70 -4.54 -20.83 -8.41
CA ALA A 70 -5.90 -21.18 -8.05
C ALA A 70 -5.97 -21.44 -6.54
N ALA A 71 -6.85 -20.72 -5.84
CA ALA A 71 -7.01 -20.83 -4.40
C ALA A 71 -8.45 -20.43 -4.01
N GLY A 72 -8.94 -20.95 -2.88
CA GLY A 72 -10.24 -20.57 -2.31
C GLY A 72 -11.46 -20.69 -3.22
N GLY A 73 -11.41 -21.56 -4.25
CA GLY A 73 -12.48 -21.71 -5.25
C GLY A 73 -12.41 -20.73 -6.42
N PHE A 74 -11.34 -19.94 -6.52
CA PHE A 74 -11.07 -19.02 -7.61
C PHE A 74 -9.91 -19.55 -8.47
N ASP A 75 -10.04 -19.40 -9.79
CA ASP A 75 -9.00 -19.77 -10.74
C ASP A 75 -7.83 -18.77 -10.73
N ALA A 76 -6.67 -19.21 -11.20
CA ALA A 76 -5.54 -18.33 -11.45
C ALA A 76 -5.93 -17.27 -12.50
N ASN A 77 -5.52 -16.03 -12.29
CA ASN A 77 -5.78 -14.97 -13.24
C ASN A 77 -4.82 -15.12 -14.44
N PRO A 78 -5.32 -15.25 -15.68
CA PRO A 78 -4.47 -15.44 -16.87
C PRO A 78 -3.53 -14.28 -17.12
N LEU A 79 -3.81 -13.08 -16.59
CA LEU A 79 -2.87 -11.95 -16.67
C LEU A 79 -1.56 -12.21 -15.92
N ALA A 80 -1.52 -13.16 -14.99
CA ALA A 80 -0.30 -13.56 -14.30
C ALA A 80 0.75 -14.16 -15.26
N GLU A 81 0.34 -14.73 -16.39
CA GLU A 81 1.27 -15.22 -17.42
C GLU A 81 1.98 -14.05 -18.12
N LYS A 82 1.25 -12.96 -18.37
CA LYS A 82 1.77 -11.74 -19.00
C LYS A 82 2.56 -10.87 -18.00
N TYR A 83 2.09 -10.79 -16.76
CA TYR A 83 2.63 -9.97 -15.69
C TYR A 83 2.89 -10.81 -14.42
N PRO A 84 4.02 -11.56 -14.39
CA PRO A 84 4.27 -12.54 -13.33
C PRO A 84 4.80 -11.95 -12.02
N LEU A 85 5.05 -10.65 -11.96
CA LEU A 85 5.63 -9.98 -10.79
C LEU A 85 4.60 -9.13 -10.06
N ILE A 86 4.52 -9.31 -8.74
CA ILE A 86 3.67 -8.51 -7.85
C ILE A 86 4.48 -7.32 -7.35
N VAL A 87 4.00 -6.11 -7.62
CA VAL A 87 4.68 -4.88 -7.18
C VAL A 87 3.98 -4.32 -5.94
N THR A 88 4.73 -4.11 -4.87
CA THR A 88 4.29 -3.35 -3.69
C THR A 88 5.01 -2.00 -3.64
N ALA A 89 4.35 -1.00 -3.04
CA ALA A 89 4.92 0.33 -2.87
C ALA A 89 5.24 0.59 -1.39
N GLY A 90 6.43 0.19 -0.93
CA GLY A 90 6.85 0.28 0.46
C GLY A 90 7.14 1.71 0.92
N THR A 91 6.76 2.01 2.16
CA THR A 91 7.12 3.27 2.82
C THR A 91 8.62 3.32 3.12
N ARG A 92 9.15 4.54 3.26
CA ARG A 92 10.58 4.76 3.46
C ARG A 92 10.82 5.49 4.76
N ARG A 93 11.91 5.12 5.43
CA ARG A 93 12.21 5.52 6.81
C ARG A 93 12.30 7.03 6.95
N PHE A 94 12.86 7.72 5.96
CA PHE A 94 13.15 9.15 6.04
C PHE A 94 12.13 10.00 5.28
N ARG A 95 10.94 9.45 4.98
CA ARG A 95 9.85 10.14 4.31
C ARG A 95 8.52 9.94 5.00
N VAL A 96 7.68 10.96 4.91
CA VAL A 96 6.25 10.88 5.29
C VAL A 96 5.45 11.14 4.02
N HIS A 97 4.99 10.08 3.37
CA HIS A 97 4.44 10.16 2.02
C HIS A 97 5.47 10.77 1.04
N SER A 98 5.13 11.86 0.35
CA SER A 98 6.07 12.64 -0.48
C SER A 98 6.82 13.73 0.29
N TYR A 99 6.45 13.95 1.56
CA TYR A 99 7.11 14.93 2.41
C TYR A 99 8.54 14.49 2.75
N TYR A 100 9.43 15.46 2.91
CA TYR A 100 10.89 15.28 3.04
C TYR A 100 11.62 14.69 1.83
N GLY A 101 10.93 14.28 0.76
CA GLY A 101 11.55 13.70 -0.45
C GLY A 101 12.43 14.65 -1.26
N GLN A 102 12.51 15.93 -0.89
CA GLN A 102 13.41 16.95 -1.46
C GLN A 102 14.52 17.39 -0.51
N ASN A 103 14.53 16.89 0.74
CA ASN A 103 15.57 17.25 1.71
C ASN A 103 16.88 16.50 1.36
N PRO A 104 17.96 17.20 0.97
CA PRO A 104 19.17 16.55 0.51
C PRO A 104 19.84 15.67 1.58
N LEU A 105 19.82 16.10 2.84
CA LEU A 105 20.42 15.33 3.95
C LEU A 105 19.69 14.01 4.17
N LEU A 106 18.36 14.02 4.14
CA LEU A 106 17.56 12.80 4.30
C LEU A 106 17.66 11.90 3.08
N ARG A 107 17.80 12.47 1.88
CA ARG A 107 18.00 11.71 0.65
C ARG A 107 19.36 11.02 0.58
N GLU A 108 20.41 11.62 1.16
CA GLU A 108 21.74 11.01 1.24
C GLU A 108 21.77 9.76 2.13
N MET A 109 20.91 9.71 3.16
CA MET A 109 20.71 8.53 4.01
C MET A 109 19.86 7.43 3.35
N GLU A 110 19.29 7.71 2.18
CA GLU A 110 18.52 6.77 1.36
C GLU A 110 19.21 6.52 0.01
N ILE A 111 18.65 5.64 -0.80
CA ILE A 111 18.99 5.60 -2.22
C ILE A 111 18.45 6.90 -2.81
N ASN A 112 19.35 7.80 -3.25
CA ASN A 112 19.05 9.19 -3.63
C ASN A 112 18.25 9.34 -4.94
N GLU A 113 17.59 8.30 -5.40
CA GLU A 113 16.86 8.20 -6.66
C GLU A 113 15.78 7.11 -6.55
N PRO A 114 14.72 7.13 -7.39
CA PRO A 114 13.73 6.07 -7.38
C PRO A 114 14.35 4.69 -7.56
N CYS A 115 14.11 3.79 -6.60
CA CYS A 115 14.61 2.42 -6.67
C CYS A 115 13.48 1.38 -6.56
N VAL A 116 13.76 0.22 -7.14
CA VAL A 116 12.98 -1.00 -6.98
C VAL A 116 13.85 -2.06 -6.36
N ARG A 117 13.37 -2.66 -5.27
CA ARG A 117 14.02 -3.81 -4.66
C ARG A 117 13.58 -5.08 -5.36
N ILE A 118 14.56 -5.88 -5.76
CA ILE A 118 14.36 -7.15 -6.49
C ILE A 118 15.11 -8.27 -5.78
N ASN A 119 14.50 -9.46 -5.73
CA ASN A 119 15.21 -10.64 -5.27
C ASN A 119 16.31 -11.02 -6.28
N PRO A 120 17.54 -11.37 -5.85
CA PRO A 120 18.62 -11.77 -6.76
C PRO A 120 18.23 -12.89 -7.74
N VAL A 121 17.40 -13.86 -7.33
CA VAL A 121 16.93 -14.95 -8.19
C VAL A 121 16.11 -14.44 -9.37
N ASP A 122 15.21 -13.47 -9.12
CA ASP A 122 14.40 -12.87 -10.18
C ASP A 122 15.19 -11.95 -11.09
N ALA A 123 16.20 -11.29 -10.53
CA ALA A 123 17.10 -10.42 -11.27
C ALA A 123 18.00 -11.24 -12.21
N GLU A 124 18.61 -12.31 -11.72
CA GLU A 124 19.44 -13.23 -12.52
C GLU A 124 18.65 -13.87 -13.66
N ALA A 125 17.44 -14.36 -13.38
CA ALA A 125 16.53 -14.91 -14.39
C ALA A 125 16.17 -13.91 -15.50
N ARG A 126 16.36 -12.61 -15.26
CA ARG A 126 16.07 -11.50 -16.19
C ARG A 126 17.32 -10.78 -16.70
N GLY A 127 18.52 -11.25 -16.34
CA GLY A 127 19.78 -10.59 -16.72
C GLY A 127 19.90 -9.15 -16.19
N ILE A 128 19.29 -8.85 -15.04
CA ILE A 128 19.34 -7.54 -14.41
C ILE A 128 20.57 -7.48 -13.50
N GLU A 129 21.36 -6.43 -13.62
CA GLU A 129 22.50 -6.17 -12.73
C GLU A 129 22.08 -5.27 -11.56
N ASP A 130 22.69 -5.44 -10.40
CA ASP A 130 22.46 -4.57 -9.25
C ASP A 130 22.89 -3.13 -9.57
N GLY A 131 22.07 -2.15 -9.22
CA GLY A 131 22.30 -0.74 -9.52
C GLY A 131 22.00 -0.31 -10.96
N SER A 132 21.60 -1.23 -11.85
CA SER A 132 21.16 -0.88 -13.21
C SER A 132 19.78 -0.22 -13.21
N TYR A 133 19.49 0.60 -14.22
CA TYR A 133 18.14 1.13 -14.41
C TYR A 133 17.25 0.09 -15.09
N VAL A 134 16.10 -0.18 -14.49
CA VAL A 134 15.11 -1.11 -15.01
C VAL A 134 13.79 -0.39 -15.26
N ARG A 135 13.05 -0.87 -16.27
CA ARG A 135 11.71 -0.38 -16.57
C ARG A 135 10.68 -1.40 -16.09
N LEU A 136 9.91 -1.03 -15.07
CA LEU A 136 8.69 -1.75 -14.70
C LEU A 136 7.56 -1.26 -15.60
N PHE A 137 6.74 -2.15 -16.15
CA PHE A 137 5.64 -1.76 -17.03
C PHE A 137 4.47 -2.73 -16.98
N ASN A 138 3.29 -2.22 -17.31
CA ASN A 138 2.09 -2.98 -17.64
C ASN A 138 1.31 -2.25 -18.75
N ASP A 139 0.09 -2.68 -19.05
CA ASP A 139 -0.75 -2.05 -20.09
C ASP A 139 -1.18 -0.61 -19.75
N ARG A 140 -1.04 -0.17 -18.49
CA ARG A 140 -1.46 1.18 -18.04
C ARG A 140 -0.33 2.20 -18.14
N GLY A 141 0.89 1.77 -17.90
CA GLY A 141 2.03 2.66 -17.85
C GLY A 141 3.33 1.97 -17.43
N HIS A 142 4.30 2.79 -17.04
CA HIS A 142 5.62 2.31 -16.65
C HIS A 142 6.28 3.21 -15.61
N ALA A 143 7.34 2.71 -15.00
CA ALA A 143 8.26 3.46 -14.15
C ALA A 143 9.70 2.99 -14.41
N VAL A 144 10.63 3.94 -14.57
CA VAL A 144 12.06 3.66 -14.63
C VAL A 144 12.69 3.94 -13.27
N ALA A 145 13.26 2.90 -12.66
CA ALA A 145 13.85 2.96 -11.33
C ALA A 145 15.16 2.16 -11.29
N LYS A 146 16.03 2.50 -10.35
CA LYS A 146 17.27 1.76 -10.11
C LYS A 146 16.97 0.43 -9.43
N ALA A 147 17.45 -0.66 -10.00
CA ALA A 147 17.40 -1.97 -9.38
C ALA A 147 18.30 -2.00 -8.15
N THR A 148 17.79 -2.52 -7.05
CA THR A 148 18.56 -2.76 -5.83
C THR A 148 18.29 -4.16 -5.34
N PHE A 149 19.32 -4.99 -5.28
CA PHE A 149 19.15 -6.37 -4.88
C PHE A 149 18.82 -6.45 -3.38
N SER A 150 17.82 -7.27 -3.05
CA SER A 150 17.45 -7.53 -1.66
C SER A 150 16.88 -8.94 -1.53
N ALA A 151 17.61 -9.80 -0.83
CA ALA A 151 17.16 -11.14 -0.47
C ALA A 151 15.97 -11.12 0.52
N GLY A 152 15.64 -9.97 1.12
CA GLY A 152 14.45 -9.79 1.95
C GLY A 152 13.16 -9.68 1.13
N ILE A 153 13.25 -9.51 -0.18
CA ILE A 153 12.08 -9.52 -1.08
C ILE A 153 11.78 -10.96 -1.47
N ARG A 154 10.51 -11.38 -1.34
CA ARG A 154 10.05 -12.70 -1.78
C ARG A 154 10.23 -12.83 -3.31
N PRO A 155 10.74 -13.96 -3.83
CA PRO A 155 10.74 -14.21 -5.28
C PRO A 155 9.33 -14.08 -5.88
N GLY A 156 9.23 -13.46 -7.05
CA GLY A 156 7.98 -13.07 -7.70
C GLY A 156 7.40 -11.75 -7.21
N CYS A 157 8.02 -11.09 -6.22
CA CYS A 157 7.60 -9.78 -5.71
C CYS A 157 8.67 -8.71 -5.95
N LEU A 158 8.23 -7.46 -6.03
CA LEU A 158 9.07 -6.27 -6.11
C LEU A 158 8.59 -5.24 -5.09
N ASP A 159 9.51 -4.46 -4.53
CA ASP A 159 9.18 -3.31 -3.66
C ASP A 159 9.73 -2.01 -4.29
N ILE A 160 8.84 -1.21 -4.88
CA ILE A 160 9.17 0.10 -5.42
C ILE A 160 8.97 1.18 -4.35
N ASP A 161 9.83 2.20 -4.33
CA ASP A 161 9.68 3.33 -3.43
C ASP A 161 8.32 4.04 -3.56
N ARG A 162 7.59 4.15 -2.45
CA ARG A 162 6.54 5.15 -2.33
C ARG A 162 7.15 6.53 -2.03
N GLY A 163 6.55 7.58 -2.61
CA GLY A 163 6.78 8.97 -2.17
C GLY A 163 7.73 9.78 -3.06
N TRP A 164 8.31 9.19 -4.10
CA TRP A 164 8.97 9.96 -5.15
C TRP A 164 7.95 10.72 -5.99
N GLN A 165 8.31 11.95 -6.36
CA GLN A 165 7.54 12.72 -7.32
C GLN A 165 7.84 12.27 -8.74
N ARG A 166 6.88 12.42 -9.66
CA ARG A 166 7.05 12.10 -11.09
C ARG A 166 8.31 12.75 -11.67
N SER A 167 8.60 14.00 -11.32
CA SER A 167 9.77 14.75 -11.77
C SER A 167 11.12 14.16 -11.31
N GLN A 168 11.11 13.23 -10.35
CA GLN A 168 12.32 12.58 -9.84
C GLN A 168 12.58 11.22 -10.50
N TYR A 169 11.62 10.67 -11.24
CA TYR A 169 11.82 9.49 -12.08
C TYR A 169 12.49 9.88 -13.40
N LEU A 170 13.33 9.00 -13.94
CA LEU A 170 13.88 9.17 -15.28
C LEU A 170 12.77 9.17 -16.35
N SER A 171 11.79 8.28 -16.18
CA SER A 171 10.60 8.19 -17.02
C SER A 171 9.48 7.45 -16.30
N GLY A 172 8.24 7.88 -16.55
CA GLY A 172 7.07 7.28 -15.89
C GLY A 172 7.00 7.60 -14.38
N CYS A 173 6.23 6.80 -13.64
CA CYS A 173 6.09 6.91 -12.19
C CYS A 173 5.47 5.63 -11.63
N ASN A 174 5.78 5.25 -10.38
CA ASN A 174 5.20 4.04 -9.76
C ASN A 174 3.65 4.05 -9.77
N ASN A 175 3.02 5.22 -9.62
CA ASN A 175 1.56 5.35 -9.64
C ASN A 175 0.95 5.08 -11.04
N ASP A 176 1.75 5.08 -12.10
CA ASP A 176 1.27 4.72 -13.45
C ASP A 176 1.06 3.20 -13.60
N LEU A 177 1.63 2.40 -12.69
CA LEU A 177 1.45 0.96 -12.66
C LEU A 177 0.14 0.57 -11.96
N THR A 178 -0.36 1.41 -11.05
CA THR A 178 -1.51 1.08 -10.19
C THR A 178 -2.84 1.23 -10.92
N SER A 179 -3.78 0.32 -10.66
CA SER A 179 -5.14 0.43 -11.16
C SER A 179 -5.96 1.47 -10.41
N LYS A 180 -6.92 2.04 -11.13
CA LYS A 180 -7.91 2.97 -10.57
C LYS A 180 -9.16 2.27 -10.08
N GLN A 181 -9.28 0.95 -10.22
CA GLN A 181 -10.52 0.22 -9.93
C GLN A 181 -11.04 0.39 -8.49
N ILE A 182 -10.18 0.67 -7.51
CA ILE A 182 -10.60 0.92 -6.10
C ILE A 182 -11.17 2.34 -5.93
N VAL A 183 -10.81 3.28 -6.80
CA VAL A 183 -11.23 4.69 -6.72
C VAL A 183 -12.25 5.08 -7.80
N ASP A 184 -12.53 4.17 -8.73
CA ASP A 184 -13.48 4.37 -9.83
C ASP A 184 -14.87 3.92 -9.38
N TRP A 185 -15.60 4.85 -8.77
CA TRP A 185 -16.98 4.65 -8.29
C TRP A 185 -18.02 5.07 -9.34
N THR A 186 -17.60 5.30 -10.59
CA THR A 186 -18.49 5.63 -11.73
C THR A 186 -18.77 4.40 -12.57
#